data_AF-A0A6J4IZ00-F1
#
_entry.id   AF-A0A6J4IZ00-F1
#
_cell.length_a   1.000
_cell.length_b   1.000
_cell.length_c   1.000
_cell.angle_alpha   90.00
_cell.angle_beta   90.00
_cell.angle_gamma   90.00
#
_symmetry.space_group_name_H-M   'P 1'
#
loop_
_entity.id
_entity.type
_entity.pdbx_description
1 polymer ?
#
loop_
_entity_poly.entity_id
_entity_poly.type
_entity_poly.pdbx_seq_one_letter_code
_entity_poly.pdbx_strand_id
1 'polypeptide(L)' 'AASLASAVQHTSRWSEDDDAVLIERTGEPVHRIAHDLGRTLWAVRARRWRLRQRGLLD' A
#
# COMPACT_ATOMS: atom_id res chain seq x y z
N ALA A 1 -16.42 19.29 11.69
CA ALA A 1 -15.75 19.01 10.42
C ALA A 1 -14.34 19.61 10.48
N ALA A 2 -13.31 18.76 10.52
CA ALA A 2 -11.93 19.07 10.12
C ALA A 2 -11.16 17.75 10.13
N SER A 3 -10.86 17.23 8.94
CA SER A 3 -10.13 15.99 8.70
C SER A 3 -8.76 16.03 9.36
N LEU A 4 -8.46 15.04 10.20
CA LEU A 4 -7.09 14.75 10.61
C LEU A 4 -6.41 14.09 9.42
N ALA A 5 -5.65 14.91 8.68
CA ALA A 5 -4.71 14.46 7.68
C ALA A 5 -3.93 13.25 8.23
N SER A 6 -4.02 12.12 7.52
CA SER A 6 -3.30 10.89 7.81
C SER A 6 -1.83 11.20 8.06
N ALA A 7 -1.43 11.22 9.32
CA ALA A 7 -0.03 11.13 9.69
C ALA A 7 0.49 9.84 9.05
N VAL A 8 1.43 10.00 8.12
CA VAL A 8 2.09 8.95 7.34
C VAL A 8 2.73 7.97 8.33
N GLN A 9 1.95 6.97 8.72
CA GLN A 9 2.31 6.05 9.78
C GLN A 9 3.18 4.96 9.16
N HIS A 10 4.47 5.02 9.47
CA HIS A 10 5.45 3.95 9.29
C HIS A 10 5.13 2.71 10.18
N THR A 11 3.86 2.35 10.35
CA THR A 11 3.46 1.21 11.18
C THR A 11 3.88 -0.07 10.47
N SER A 12 4.55 -1.00 11.14
CA SER A 12 4.99 -2.27 10.51
C SER A 12 3.84 -3.11 9.91
N ARG A 13 2.58 -2.78 10.26
CA ARG A 13 1.37 -3.50 9.85
C ARG A 13 0.71 -2.80 8.66
N TRP A 14 0.27 -3.59 7.69
CA TRP A 14 -0.57 -3.15 6.56
C TRP A 14 -2.02 -3.11 7.01
N SER A 15 -2.74 -2.02 6.73
CA SER A 15 -4.19 -1.93 6.91
C SER A 15 -4.93 -2.53 5.71
N GLU A 16 -6.25 -2.69 5.85
CA GLU A 16 -7.13 -3.06 4.73
C GLU A 16 -7.21 -1.94 3.69
N ASP A 17 -7.20 -0.68 4.12
CA ASP A 17 -7.13 0.48 3.21
C ASP A 17 -5.82 0.51 2.42
N ASP A 18 -4.68 0.19 3.05
CA ASP A 18 -3.41 0.09 2.34
C ASP A 18 -3.48 -1.00 1.26
N ASP A 19 -4.09 -2.15 1.57
CA ASP A 19 -4.26 -3.24 0.62
C ASP A 19 -5.19 -2.84 -0.54
N ALA A 20 -6.29 -2.14 -0.26
CA ALA A 20 -7.20 -1.61 -1.27
C ALA A 20 -6.44 -0.69 -2.25
N VAL A 21 -5.62 0.24 -1.74
CA VAL A 21 -4.78 1.11 -2.57
C VAL A 21 -3.84 0.30 -3.45
N LEU A 22 -3.23 -0.77 -2.91
CA LEU A 22 -2.32 -1.62 -3.71
C LEU A 22 -3.01 -2.37 -4.84
N ILE A 23 -4.26 -2.81 -4.60
CA ILE A 23 -5.11 -3.55 -5.54
C ILE A 23 -5.65 -2.63 -6.63
N GLU A 24 -6.24 -1.49 -6.25
CA GLU A 24 -6.78 -0.50 -7.19
C GLU A 24 -5.68 0.06 -8.10
N ARG A 25 -4.47 0.26 -7.57
CA ARG A 25 -3.34 0.84 -8.30
C ARG A 25 -2.39 -0.21 -8.87
N THR A 26 -2.85 -1.44 -9.16
CA THR A 26 -1.99 -2.57 -9.59
C THR A 26 -1.12 -2.23 -10.81
N GLY A 27 -1.65 -1.46 -11.77
CA GLY A 27 -0.93 -1.00 -12.96
C GLY A 27 0.09 0.12 -12.73
N GLU A 28 0.09 0.75 -11.55
CA GLU A 28 0.99 1.86 -11.28
C GLU A 28 2.40 1.43 -10.85
N PRO A 29 3.42 2.26 -11.17
CA PRO A 29 4.77 2.03 -10.70
C PRO A 29 4.86 2.01 -9.16
N VAL A 30 5.49 0.97 -8.63
CA VAL A 30 5.68 0.76 -7.19
C VAL A 30 6.26 1.99 -6.47
N HIS A 31 7.12 2.78 -7.12
CA HIS A 31 7.73 3.96 -6.51
C HIS A 31 6.74 5.09 -6.21
N ARG A 32 5.71 5.25 -7.04
CA ARG A 32 4.65 6.24 -6.79
C ARG A 32 3.82 5.83 -5.59
N ILE A 33 3.38 4.56 -5.58
CA ILE A 33 2.58 4.01 -4.50
C ILE A 33 3.35 4.01 -3.18
N ALA A 34 4.64 3.68 -3.21
CA ALA A 34 5.51 3.72 -2.05
C ALA A 34 5.64 5.14 -1.48
N HIS A 35 5.84 6.13 -2.34
CA HIS A 35 5.88 7.54 -1.94
C HIS A 35 4.56 7.97 -1.28
N ASP A 36 3.42 7.64 -1.90
CA ASP A 36 2.10 8.08 -1.42
C ASP A 36 1.69 7.40 -0.10
N LEU A 37 2.06 6.13 0.08
CA LEU A 37 1.83 5.38 1.32
C LEU A 37 2.89 5.64 2.40
N GLY A 38 3.95 6.42 2.10
CA GLY A 38 5.10 6.58 2.99
C GLY A 38 5.78 5.27 3.35
N ARG A 39 5.90 4.36 2.38
CA ARG A 39 6.51 3.04 2.51
C ARG A 39 7.76 2.96 1.66
N THR A 40 8.61 1.98 1.94
CA THR A 40 9.72 1.66 1.04
C THR A 40 9.21 0.89 -0.19
N LEU A 41 9.94 1.01 -1.30
CA LEU A 41 9.73 0.22 -2.51
C LEU A 41 9.63 -1.28 -2.22
N TRP A 42 10.53 -1.76 -1.36
CA TRP A 42 10.60 -3.17 -0.97
C TRP A 42 9.38 -3.61 -0.17
N ALA A 43 8.87 -2.77 0.75
CA ALA A 43 7.67 -3.07 1.51
C ALA A 43 6.45 -3.25 0.58
N VAL A 44 6.27 -2.33 -0.38
CA VAL A 44 5.18 -2.41 -1.37
C VAL A 44 5.30 -3.65 -2.25
N ARG A 45 6.51 -3.95 -2.76
CA ARG A 45 6.76 -5.17 -3.57
C ARG A 45 6.42 -6.44 -2.77
N ALA A 46 6.93 -6.54 -1.55
CA ALA A 46 6.69 -7.68 -0.68
C ALA A 46 5.20 -7.84 -0.36
N ARG A 47 4.48 -6.73 -0.14
CA ARG A 47 3.04 -6.79 0.12
C ARG A 47 2.25 -7.23 -1.10
N ARG A 48 2.50 -6.66 -2.28
CA ARG A 48 1.87 -7.11 -3.55
C ARG A 48 2.07 -8.59 -3.77
N TRP A 49 3.28 -9.10 -3.57
CA TRP A 49 3.55 -10.54 -3.68
C TRP A 49 2.66 -11.35 -2.72
N ARG A 50 2.54 -10.94 -1.45
CA ARG A 50 1.64 -11.62 -0.50
C ARG A 50 0.16 -11.53 -0.88
N LEU A 51 -0.29 -10.42 -1.46
CA LEU A 51 -1.67 -10.28 -1.94
C LEU A 51 -1.96 -11.22 -3.11
N ARG A 52 -1.01 -11.38 -4.05
CA ARG A 52 -1.10 -12.39 -5.12
C ARG A 52 -1.18 -13.81 -4.58
N GLN A 53 -0.34 -14.15 -3.60
CA GLN A 53 -0.38 -15.46 -2.94
C GLN A 53 -1.72 -15.73 -2.21
N ARG A 54 -2.48 -14.68 -1.91
CA ARG A 54 -3.82 -14.75 -1.30
C ARG A 54 -4.95 -14.69 -2.34
N GLY A 55 -4.64 -14.53 -3.63
CA GLY A 55 -5.64 -14.36 -4.69
C GLY A 55 -6.40 -13.03 -4.62
N LEU A 56 -5.84 -12.02 -3.94
CA LEU A 56 -6.46 -10.70 -3.76
C LEU A 56 -5.94 -9.67 -4.77
N LEU A 57 -4.95 -10.03 -5.58
CA LEU A 57 -4.33 -9.18 -6.57
C LEU A 57 -3.92 -10.06 -7.74
N ASP A 58 -4.28 -9.65 -8.94
CA ASP A 58 -4.01 -10.38 -10.19
C ASP A 58 -2.69 -9.93 -10.86
#